data_AF-A0A9W7DMJ6-F1
#
_entry.id   AF-A0A9W7DMJ6-F1
#
_cell.length_a   1.000
_cell.length_b   1.000
_cell.length_c   1.000
_cell.angle_alpha   90.00
_cell.angle_beta   90.00
_cell.angle_gamma   90.00
#
_symmetry.space_group_name_H-M   'P 1'
#
loop_
_entity.id
_entity.type
_entity.pdbx_description
1 polymer ?
#
loop_
_entity_poly.entity_id
_entity_poly.type
_entity_poly.pdbx_seq_one_letter_code
_entity_poly.pdbx_strand_id
1 'polypeptide(L)'
;MRAPVVALSDLSLQPLQHYLDTCRFYGTRPNPGVLSCLRFTLMYLRPTPPFHDRDMIALSETINSFKNTTLNFITRLDLSHCSRAGRLPSINIKGVRSSGGVAVGKCLEDWKNLQELRLDWNKVGKVGATEIARGLRGALNVTSVSMRGCYIGVVGAEAFGELVVGCEENDKLADINLSVNAIGHIGITRLAQSLADRKERGGGSMIIDIEANMILQEVMNAVTHGVGIILCLIGAFTLMGKSRAYSFLAQRCCLMYSCSLLCLYIASTLYHSFFALKNTKFVFSILDHSAIYILIAGSYTPFLGITFADKPIFGVYMLAFLWLCCFCGVMTEAFAINWKHKSKFSLTMYLAMGWSAMSCLPQLSERMPPNAITLLILGGLGYTCGVPFFVRNNNLDHSIWHCFVMAGSIFHWIAVYAYVLELDGKWT
;
A
#
# COMPACT_ATOMS: atom_id res chain seq x y z
N MET A 1 -38.20 -4.30 -49.85
CA MET A 1 -38.52 -5.17 -48.71
C MET A 1 -38.10 -4.44 -47.44
N ARG A 2 -39.05 -3.94 -46.65
CA ARG A 2 -38.78 -3.38 -45.32
C ARG A 2 -38.72 -4.55 -44.34
N ALA A 3 -37.65 -4.64 -43.55
CA ALA A 3 -37.54 -5.60 -42.47
C ALA A 3 -38.68 -5.37 -41.44
N PRO A 4 -39.22 -6.42 -40.80
CA PRO A 4 -40.29 -6.26 -39.86
C PRO A 4 -39.75 -5.60 -38.59
N VAL A 5 -40.30 -4.44 -38.25
CA VAL A 5 -40.16 -3.84 -36.92
C VAL A 5 -40.93 -4.75 -35.97
N VAL A 6 -40.21 -5.55 -35.19
CA VAL A 6 -40.80 -6.31 -34.08
C VAL A 6 -41.40 -5.29 -33.11
N ALA A 7 -42.73 -5.25 -33.02
CA ALA A 7 -43.44 -4.45 -32.04
C ALA A 7 -43.09 -5.02 -30.66
N LEU A 8 -42.15 -4.37 -29.97
CA LEU A 8 -41.94 -4.53 -28.54
C LEU A 8 -43.29 -4.24 -27.85
N SER A 9 -43.84 -5.20 -27.12
CA SER A 9 -45.10 -5.04 -26.40
C SER A 9 -45.02 -3.85 -25.42
N ASP A 10 -46.14 -3.15 -25.22
CA ASP A 10 -46.24 -1.93 -24.38
C ASP A 10 -45.69 -2.10 -22.95
N LEU A 11 -45.68 -3.34 -22.43
CA LEU A 11 -45.13 -3.69 -21.11
C LEU A 11 -43.61 -3.49 -21.01
N SER A 12 -42.87 -3.64 -22.12
CA SER A 12 -41.40 -3.49 -22.14
C SER A 12 -40.94 -2.02 -22.04
N LEU A 13 -41.83 -1.06 -22.31
CA LEU A 13 -41.51 0.37 -22.27
C LEU A 13 -41.87 1.05 -20.93
N GLN A 14 -42.57 0.35 -20.03
CA GLN A 14 -42.97 0.91 -18.73
C GLN A 14 -41.78 1.41 -17.88
N PRO A 15 -40.67 0.66 -17.73
CA PRO A 15 -39.52 1.13 -16.95
C PRO A 15 -38.84 2.35 -17.61
N LEU A 16 -38.84 2.41 -18.94
CA LEU A 16 -38.28 3.53 -19.69
C LEU A 16 -39.10 4.81 -19.44
N GLN A 17 -40.41 4.72 -19.54
CA GLN A 17 -41.29 5.87 -19.31
C GLN A 17 -41.22 6.33 -17.84
N HIS A 18 -41.23 5.38 -16.90
CA HIS A 18 -41.05 5.69 -15.48
C HIS A 18 -39.72 6.41 -15.22
N TYR A 19 -38.60 5.95 -15.82
CA TYR A 19 -37.32 6.64 -15.70
C TYR A 19 -37.33 8.06 -16.26
N LEU A 20 -38.01 8.29 -17.40
CA LEU A 20 -38.16 9.64 -17.95
C LEU A 20 -38.95 10.56 -17.00
N ASP A 21 -39.98 10.03 -16.34
CA ASP A 21 -40.80 10.78 -15.40
C ASP A 21 -40.06 11.05 -14.08
N THR A 22 -39.29 10.09 -13.55
CA THR A 22 -38.43 10.34 -12.37
C THR A 22 -37.32 11.34 -12.70
N CYS A 23 -36.73 11.29 -13.90
CA CYS A 23 -35.78 12.31 -14.35
C CYS A 23 -36.40 13.70 -14.37
N ARG A 24 -37.65 13.85 -14.86
CA ARG A 24 -38.37 15.13 -14.82
C ARG A 24 -38.61 15.59 -13.38
N PHE A 25 -39.07 14.69 -12.50
CA PHE A 25 -39.34 14.98 -11.10
C PHE A 25 -38.10 15.50 -10.35
N TYR A 26 -36.95 14.84 -10.54
CA TYR A 26 -35.68 15.22 -9.90
C TYR A 26 -34.90 16.31 -10.65
N GLY A 27 -35.42 16.80 -11.79
CA GLY A 27 -34.77 17.81 -12.62
C GLY A 27 -33.45 17.35 -13.22
N THR A 28 -33.33 16.07 -13.58
CA THR A 28 -32.15 15.48 -14.21
C THR A 28 -32.36 15.21 -15.69
N ARG A 29 -31.27 15.24 -16.47
CA ARG A 29 -31.34 14.86 -17.89
C ARG A 29 -31.29 13.34 -17.98
N PRO A 30 -32.18 12.69 -18.74
CA PRO A 30 -32.13 11.25 -18.96
C PRO A 30 -30.76 10.81 -19.47
N ASN A 31 -30.14 9.86 -18.76
CA ASN A 31 -28.78 9.44 -19.08
C ASN A 31 -28.76 8.50 -20.31
N PRO A 32 -27.94 8.76 -21.35
CA PRO A 32 -27.93 7.93 -22.56
C PRO A 32 -27.62 6.46 -22.32
N GLY A 33 -26.71 6.16 -21.39
CA GLY A 33 -26.35 4.78 -21.03
C GLY A 33 -27.50 4.05 -20.35
N VAL A 34 -28.23 4.73 -19.46
CA VAL A 34 -29.44 4.19 -18.82
C VAL A 34 -30.54 3.95 -19.86
N LEU A 35 -30.83 4.94 -20.71
CA LEU A 35 -31.85 4.82 -21.75
C LEU A 35 -31.55 3.65 -22.70
N SER A 36 -30.30 3.49 -23.09
CA SER A 36 -29.86 2.38 -23.95
C SER A 36 -30.06 1.03 -23.25
N CYS A 37 -29.69 0.94 -21.97
CA CYS A 37 -29.88 -0.27 -21.18
C CYS A 37 -31.36 -0.66 -21.07
N LEU A 38 -32.23 0.29 -20.76
CA LEU A 38 -33.67 0.05 -20.59
C LEU A 38 -34.33 -0.30 -21.93
N ARG A 39 -33.96 0.39 -23.01
CA ARG A 39 -34.55 0.18 -24.34
C ARG A 39 -34.14 -1.15 -24.99
N PHE A 40 -32.90 -1.58 -24.79
CA PHE A 40 -32.34 -2.77 -25.42
C PHE A 40 -32.18 -3.95 -24.46
N THR A 41 -32.77 -3.88 -23.26
CA THR A 41 -32.75 -4.94 -22.24
C THR A 41 -31.33 -5.48 -21.96
N LEU A 42 -30.37 -4.57 -21.79
CA LEU A 42 -28.98 -4.94 -21.59
C LEU A 42 -28.75 -5.44 -20.15
N MET A 43 -28.05 -6.57 -19.98
CA MET A 43 -27.74 -7.12 -18.66
C MET A 43 -26.78 -6.25 -17.83
N TYR A 44 -26.06 -5.35 -18.50
CA TYR A 44 -25.05 -4.47 -17.94
C TYR A 44 -25.55 -3.02 -17.96
N LEU A 45 -25.99 -2.54 -16.80
CA LEU A 45 -26.43 -1.17 -16.62
C LEU A 45 -25.24 -0.27 -16.26
N ARG A 46 -24.82 0.54 -17.23
CA ARG A 46 -23.76 1.54 -17.05
C ARG A 46 -24.19 2.92 -17.55
N PRO A 47 -24.41 3.88 -16.64
CA PRO A 47 -24.64 5.26 -17.02
C PRO A 47 -23.41 5.87 -17.72
N THR A 48 -23.66 6.71 -18.73
CA THR A 48 -22.62 7.50 -19.38
C THR A 48 -22.24 8.67 -18.48
N PRO A 49 -20.94 8.91 -18.17
CA PRO A 49 -20.55 10.10 -17.44
C PRO A 49 -20.91 11.40 -18.19
N PRO A 50 -21.23 12.50 -17.47
CA PRO A 50 -21.26 12.60 -16.02
C PRO A 50 -22.58 12.05 -15.42
N PHE A 51 -22.50 11.50 -14.21
CA PHE A 51 -23.61 10.91 -13.46
C PHE A 51 -23.42 11.17 -11.96
N HIS A 52 -24.44 11.73 -11.29
CA HIS A 52 -24.33 12.22 -9.92
C HIS A 52 -25.43 11.66 -9.00
N ASP A 53 -25.42 12.09 -7.74
CA ASP A 53 -26.43 11.70 -6.74
C ASP A 53 -27.87 11.84 -7.23
N ARG A 54 -28.23 12.97 -7.85
CA ARG A 54 -29.60 13.19 -8.34
C ARG A 54 -29.97 12.20 -9.45
N ASP A 55 -29.03 11.94 -10.35
CA ASP A 55 -29.23 10.98 -11.44
C ASP A 55 -29.38 9.56 -10.88
N MET A 56 -28.58 9.21 -9.86
CA MET A 56 -28.67 7.94 -9.15
C MET A 56 -29.98 7.81 -8.39
N ILE A 57 -30.47 8.86 -7.75
CA ILE A 57 -31.75 8.85 -7.04
C ILE A 57 -32.90 8.61 -8.04
N ALA A 58 -32.94 9.34 -9.16
CA ALA A 58 -33.95 9.14 -10.20
C ALA A 58 -33.93 7.71 -10.78
N LEU A 59 -32.73 7.18 -11.00
CA LEU A 59 -32.53 5.79 -11.43
C LEU A 59 -32.97 4.79 -10.35
N SER A 60 -32.68 5.08 -9.08
CA SER A 60 -32.97 4.18 -7.95
C SER A 60 -34.47 3.93 -7.76
N GLU A 61 -35.31 4.95 -7.97
CA GLU A 61 -36.76 4.77 -7.92
C GLU A 61 -37.24 3.82 -9.01
N THR A 62 -36.72 3.95 -10.23
CA THR A 62 -37.07 3.06 -11.34
C THR A 62 -36.59 1.63 -11.07
N ILE A 63 -35.35 1.47 -10.59
CA ILE A 63 -34.83 0.15 -10.22
C ILE A 63 -35.70 -0.48 -9.14
N ASN A 64 -36.04 0.24 -8.07
CA ASN A 64 -36.85 -0.32 -6.99
C ASN A 64 -38.25 -0.76 -7.42
N SER A 65 -38.87 -0.01 -8.34
CA SER A 65 -40.19 -0.37 -8.87
C SER A 65 -40.17 -1.61 -9.77
N PHE A 66 -39.07 -1.88 -10.49
CA PHE A 66 -39.06 -2.89 -11.56
C PHE A 66 -37.96 -3.96 -11.47
N LYS A 67 -37.02 -3.90 -10.51
CA LYS A 67 -35.84 -4.81 -10.41
C LYS A 67 -36.18 -6.30 -10.39
N ASN A 68 -37.32 -6.66 -9.81
CA ASN A 68 -37.77 -8.05 -9.68
C ASN A 68 -38.90 -8.42 -10.66
N THR A 69 -39.26 -7.50 -11.56
CA THR A 69 -40.27 -7.70 -12.60
C THR A 69 -39.62 -7.50 -13.96
N THR A 70 -39.77 -6.32 -14.56
CA THR A 70 -39.35 -6.03 -15.93
C THR A 70 -37.84 -5.80 -16.06
N LEU A 71 -37.14 -5.42 -14.99
CA LEU A 71 -35.68 -5.19 -14.96
C LEU A 71 -34.89 -6.38 -14.39
N ASN A 72 -35.52 -7.55 -14.30
CA ASN A 72 -34.89 -8.77 -13.79
C ASN A 72 -33.70 -9.25 -14.65
N PHE A 73 -33.56 -8.78 -15.88
CA PHE A 73 -32.43 -9.11 -16.76
C PHE A 73 -31.12 -8.43 -16.34
N ILE A 74 -31.15 -7.40 -15.50
CA ILE A 74 -29.96 -6.67 -15.07
C ILE A 74 -29.20 -7.51 -14.04
N THR A 75 -28.02 -7.97 -14.44
CA THR A 75 -27.12 -8.76 -13.58
C THR A 75 -25.90 -7.96 -13.13
N ARG A 76 -25.60 -6.83 -13.77
CA ARG A 76 -24.43 -6.00 -13.45
C ARG A 76 -24.80 -4.52 -13.41
N LEU A 77 -24.43 -3.86 -12.31
CA LEU A 77 -24.57 -2.41 -12.14
C LEU A 77 -23.17 -1.79 -12.04
N ASP A 78 -22.79 -1.04 -13.07
CA ASP A 78 -21.49 -0.35 -13.11
C ASP A 78 -21.69 1.16 -13.06
N LEU A 79 -21.38 1.71 -11.90
CA LEU A 79 -21.36 3.13 -11.58
C LEU A 79 -19.92 3.64 -11.43
N SER A 80 -18.91 2.94 -11.93
CA SER A 80 -17.51 3.36 -11.82
C SER A 80 -17.22 4.60 -12.65
N HIS A 81 -16.41 5.52 -12.11
CA HIS A 81 -15.98 6.74 -12.78
C HIS A 81 -17.11 7.67 -13.26
N CYS A 82 -18.24 7.70 -12.55
CA CYS A 82 -19.40 8.52 -12.91
C CYS A 82 -19.12 10.03 -13.03
N SER A 83 -18.02 10.55 -12.48
CA SER A 83 -17.60 11.96 -12.64
C SER A 83 -16.89 12.29 -13.97
N ARG A 84 -16.37 11.31 -14.72
CA ARG A 84 -15.45 11.55 -15.85
C ARG A 84 -16.18 12.03 -17.13
N ALA A 85 -16.55 13.31 -17.20
CA ALA A 85 -16.72 13.97 -18.50
C ALA A 85 -15.33 14.35 -19.07
N GLY A 86 -15.18 14.45 -20.39
CA GLY A 86 -13.92 14.77 -21.08
C GLY A 86 -13.06 15.84 -20.38
N ARG A 87 -11.74 15.63 -20.37
CA ARG A 87 -10.70 16.42 -19.69
C ARG A 87 -11.08 17.89 -19.44
N LEU A 88 -11.54 18.20 -18.23
CA LEU A 88 -11.45 19.53 -17.64
C LEU A 88 -10.70 19.39 -16.30
N PRO A 89 -9.41 19.79 -16.24
CA PRO A 89 -8.55 19.65 -15.05
C PRO A 89 -9.00 20.49 -13.83
N SER A 90 -10.06 21.28 -13.96
CA SER A 90 -10.45 22.34 -13.02
C SER A 90 -11.78 22.11 -12.31
N ILE A 91 -12.52 21.04 -12.60
CA ILE A 91 -13.84 20.81 -12.00
C ILE A 91 -13.83 19.53 -11.16
N ASN A 92 -13.65 19.71 -9.85
CA ASN A 92 -13.69 18.68 -8.80
C ASN A 92 -15.12 18.18 -8.53
N ILE A 93 -15.86 17.78 -9.57
CA ILE A 93 -17.20 17.22 -9.43
C ILE A 93 -17.09 15.71 -9.18
N LYS A 94 -17.74 15.24 -8.11
CA LYS A 94 -17.47 13.94 -7.49
C LYS A 94 -18.58 12.91 -7.71
N GLY A 95 -18.95 12.64 -8.96
CA GLY A 95 -19.73 11.45 -9.36
C GLY A 95 -20.87 11.09 -8.40
N VAL A 96 -20.99 9.80 -8.09
CA VAL A 96 -21.87 9.31 -7.01
C VAL A 96 -21.22 9.64 -5.65
N ARG A 97 -21.94 10.28 -4.74
CA ARG A 97 -21.49 10.61 -3.38
C ARG A 97 -22.35 9.88 -2.34
N SER A 98 -22.36 10.38 -1.10
CA SER A 98 -23.11 9.76 0.00
C SER A 98 -24.58 9.55 -0.35
N SER A 99 -25.29 10.57 -0.84
CA SER A 99 -26.73 10.45 -1.14
C SER A 99 -27.01 9.44 -2.25
N GLY A 100 -26.22 9.43 -3.32
CA GLY A 100 -26.33 8.41 -4.36
C GLY A 100 -25.93 7.02 -3.85
N GLY A 101 -24.94 6.91 -2.96
CA GLY A 101 -24.56 5.67 -2.29
C GLY A 101 -25.68 5.10 -1.41
N VAL A 102 -26.39 5.95 -0.66
CA VAL A 102 -27.59 5.56 0.09
C VAL A 102 -28.67 5.02 -0.86
N ALA A 103 -28.89 5.69 -2.00
CA ALA A 103 -29.83 5.24 -3.01
C ALA A 103 -29.45 3.87 -3.60
N VAL A 104 -28.16 3.64 -3.87
CA VAL A 104 -27.64 2.33 -4.28
C VAL A 104 -27.89 1.29 -3.20
N GLY A 105 -27.56 1.56 -1.93
CA GLY A 105 -27.81 0.63 -0.82
C GLY A 105 -29.27 0.17 -0.75
N LYS A 106 -30.22 1.10 -0.87
CA LYS A 106 -31.65 0.78 -0.94
C LYS A 106 -32.04 -0.04 -2.17
N CYS A 107 -31.40 0.19 -3.32
CA CYS A 107 -31.64 -0.64 -4.51
C CYS A 107 -31.22 -2.10 -4.32
N LEU A 108 -30.18 -2.35 -3.54
CA LEU A 108 -29.62 -3.69 -3.35
C LEU A 108 -30.52 -4.59 -2.51
N GLU A 109 -31.29 -4.02 -1.57
CA GLU A 109 -32.26 -4.77 -0.76
C GLU A 109 -33.21 -5.56 -1.68
N ASP A 110 -33.27 -6.89 -1.54
CA ASP A 110 -34.10 -7.80 -2.35
C ASP A 110 -33.84 -7.79 -3.87
N TRP A 111 -32.70 -7.32 -4.36
CA TRP A 111 -32.40 -7.39 -5.79
C TRP A 111 -31.99 -8.81 -6.21
N LYS A 112 -32.95 -9.59 -6.71
CA LYS A 112 -32.77 -11.03 -6.92
C LYS A 112 -31.72 -11.40 -7.95
N ASN A 113 -31.52 -10.63 -9.02
CA ASN A 113 -30.67 -11.06 -10.15
C ASN A 113 -29.33 -10.35 -10.26
N LEU A 114 -29.05 -9.37 -9.39
CA LEU A 114 -27.78 -8.66 -9.41
C LEU A 114 -26.65 -9.59 -8.95
N GLN A 115 -25.59 -9.65 -9.75
CA GLN A 115 -24.38 -10.45 -9.51
C GLN A 115 -23.16 -9.57 -9.24
N GLU A 116 -23.06 -8.41 -9.90
CA GLU A 116 -21.88 -7.54 -9.82
C GLU A 116 -22.26 -6.08 -9.60
N LEU A 117 -21.63 -5.45 -8.61
CA LEU A 117 -21.74 -4.03 -8.32
C LEU A 117 -20.38 -3.36 -8.42
N ARG A 118 -20.26 -2.31 -9.24
CA ARG A 118 -19.04 -1.50 -9.33
C ARG A 118 -19.33 -0.03 -9.06
N LEU A 119 -18.56 0.57 -8.16
CA LEU A 119 -18.70 1.95 -7.70
C LEU A 119 -17.36 2.70 -7.70
N ASP A 120 -16.35 2.19 -8.39
CA ASP A 120 -14.97 2.65 -8.28
C ASP A 120 -14.83 4.14 -8.58
N TRP A 121 -13.95 4.80 -7.83
CA TRP A 121 -13.55 6.19 -8.02
C TRP A 121 -14.71 7.19 -7.94
N ASN A 122 -15.64 6.94 -7.02
CA ASN A 122 -16.72 7.84 -6.63
C ASN A 122 -16.54 8.29 -5.18
N LYS A 123 -16.96 9.51 -4.80
CA LYS A 123 -16.84 9.93 -3.38
C LYS A 123 -18.03 9.47 -2.55
N VAL A 124 -18.35 8.17 -2.60
CA VAL A 124 -19.47 7.54 -1.88
C VAL A 124 -19.42 7.89 -0.39
N GLY A 125 -18.23 7.90 0.20
CA GLY A 125 -18.04 8.29 1.58
C GLY A 125 -18.56 7.27 2.58
N LYS A 126 -18.32 7.53 3.87
CA LYS A 126 -18.69 6.63 4.98
C LYS A 126 -20.17 6.27 5.01
N VAL A 127 -21.07 7.25 4.87
CA VAL A 127 -22.52 7.04 5.01
C VAL A 127 -23.07 6.19 3.86
N GLY A 128 -22.67 6.50 2.62
CA GLY A 128 -23.07 5.71 1.46
C GLY A 128 -22.55 4.26 1.55
N ALA A 129 -21.30 4.09 2.02
CA ALA A 129 -20.71 2.76 2.20
C ALA A 129 -21.44 1.92 3.26
N THR A 130 -21.85 2.53 4.39
CA THR A 130 -22.65 1.86 5.42
C THR A 130 -23.98 1.35 4.86
N GLU A 131 -24.69 2.19 4.10
CA GLU A 131 -25.97 1.80 3.49
C GLU A 131 -25.81 0.75 2.39
N ILE A 132 -24.72 0.79 1.62
CA ILE A 132 -24.41 -0.25 0.64
C ILE A 132 -24.13 -1.57 1.34
N ALA A 133 -23.30 -1.58 2.39
CA ALA A 133 -23.04 -2.78 3.17
C ALA A 133 -24.32 -3.36 3.80
N ARG A 134 -25.24 -2.49 4.27
CA ARG A 134 -26.56 -2.90 4.78
C ARG A 134 -27.41 -3.55 3.67
N GLY A 135 -27.51 -2.91 2.51
CA GLY A 135 -28.28 -3.42 1.37
C GLY A 135 -27.75 -4.75 0.81
N LEU A 136 -26.44 -4.95 0.86
CA LEU A 136 -25.79 -6.20 0.42
C LEU A 136 -26.18 -7.43 1.27
N ARG A 137 -26.67 -7.24 2.51
CA ARG A 137 -27.16 -8.36 3.33
C ARG A 137 -28.34 -9.08 2.66
N GLY A 138 -29.25 -8.33 2.04
CA GLY A 138 -30.40 -8.89 1.31
C GLY A 138 -30.13 -9.24 -0.17
N ALA A 139 -28.94 -8.94 -0.69
CA ALA A 139 -28.60 -9.12 -2.10
C ALA A 139 -27.95 -10.49 -2.38
N LEU A 140 -28.73 -11.57 -2.19
CA LEU A 140 -28.24 -12.96 -2.08
C LEU A 140 -27.51 -13.53 -3.31
N ASN A 141 -27.58 -12.87 -4.46
CA ASN A 141 -26.95 -13.33 -5.71
C ASN A 141 -25.72 -12.50 -6.11
N VAL A 142 -25.37 -11.47 -5.34
CA VAL A 142 -24.18 -10.66 -5.61
C VAL A 142 -22.93 -11.47 -5.26
N THR A 143 -22.06 -11.66 -6.25
CA THR A 143 -20.81 -12.40 -6.11
C THR A 143 -19.61 -11.46 -5.96
N SER A 144 -19.68 -10.26 -6.53
CA SER A 144 -18.58 -9.29 -6.53
C SER A 144 -19.05 -7.86 -6.31
N VAL A 145 -18.33 -7.14 -5.45
CA VAL A 145 -18.54 -5.72 -5.16
C VAL A 145 -17.22 -4.98 -5.23
N SER A 146 -17.13 -3.97 -6.09
CA SER A 146 -15.95 -3.10 -6.20
C SER A 146 -16.27 -1.68 -5.77
N MET A 147 -15.58 -1.20 -4.73
CA MET A 147 -15.69 0.15 -4.19
C MET A 147 -14.29 0.77 -4.05
N ARG A 148 -13.41 0.56 -5.03
CA ARG A 148 -12.05 1.11 -4.99
C ARG A 148 -12.09 2.64 -5.01
N GLY A 149 -11.31 3.32 -4.17
CA GLY A 149 -11.23 4.78 -4.23
C GLY A 149 -12.51 5.50 -3.80
N CYS A 150 -13.30 4.89 -2.90
CA CYS A 150 -14.63 5.38 -2.50
C CYS A 150 -14.68 6.26 -1.24
N TYR A 151 -13.54 6.48 -0.58
CA TYR A 151 -13.43 7.25 0.67
C TYR A 151 -14.32 6.72 1.81
N ILE A 152 -14.46 5.39 1.95
CA ILE A 152 -15.35 4.80 2.95
C ILE A 152 -14.86 5.00 4.40
N GLY A 153 -13.54 5.11 4.60
CA GLY A 153 -12.92 5.26 5.92
C GLY A 153 -13.18 4.10 6.89
N VAL A 154 -12.87 4.32 8.16
CA VAL A 154 -13.04 3.31 9.24
C VAL A 154 -14.50 2.87 9.39
N VAL A 155 -15.43 3.82 9.37
CA VAL A 155 -16.87 3.56 9.58
C VAL A 155 -17.46 2.69 8.46
N GLY A 156 -17.07 2.95 7.20
CA GLY A 156 -17.49 2.09 6.10
C GLY A 156 -16.88 0.70 6.20
N ALA A 157 -15.60 0.59 6.58
CA ALA A 157 -14.94 -0.70 6.79
C ALA A 157 -15.59 -1.51 7.92
N GLU A 158 -16.03 -0.87 9.01
CA GLU A 158 -16.79 -1.52 10.08
C GLU A 158 -18.12 -2.08 9.59
N ALA A 159 -18.86 -1.30 8.78
CA ALA A 159 -20.10 -1.79 8.18
C ALA A 159 -19.88 -2.99 7.24
N PHE A 160 -18.78 -2.99 6.48
CA PHE A 160 -18.37 -4.16 5.69
C PHE A 160 -17.92 -5.33 6.56
N GLY A 161 -17.28 -5.09 7.71
CA GLY A 161 -16.96 -6.14 8.69
C GLY A 161 -18.23 -6.81 9.25
N GLU A 162 -19.25 -6.02 9.59
CA GLU A 162 -20.54 -6.56 10.00
C GLU A 162 -21.24 -7.34 8.88
N LEU A 163 -21.13 -6.89 7.62
CA LEU A 163 -21.60 -7.64 6.46
C LEU A 163 -20.92 -9.01 6.40
N VAL A 164 -19.59 -9.07 6.51
CA VAL A 164 -18.81 -10.32 6.45
C VAL A 164 -19.26 -11.33 7.52
N VAL A 165 -19.51 -10.85 8.74
CA VAL A 165 -19.95 -11.68 9.87
C VAL A 165 -21.43 -12.07 9.75
N GLY A 166 -22.29 -11.17 9.25
CA GLY A 166 -23.74 -11.37 9.13
C GLY A 166 -24.21 -12.04 7.84
N CYS A 167 -23.33 -12.34 6.89
CA CYS A 167 -23.63 -13.04 5.64
C CYS A 167 -23.89 -14.55 5.84
N GLU A 168 -24.81 -14.95 6.73
CA GLU A 168 -25.36 -16.32 6.72
C GLU A 168 -26.32 -16.53 5.55
N GLU A 169 -26.99 -15.47 5.09
CA GLU A 169 -27.95 -15.52 3.99
C GLU A 169 -27.28 -15.34 2.61
N ASN A 170 -26.20 -14.56 2.52
CA ASN A 170 -25.50 -14.24 1.26
C ASN A 170 -24.17 -15.01 1.12
N ASP A 171 -24.27 -16.33 0.89
CA ASP A 171 -23.10 -17.22 0.78
C ASP A 171 -22.36 -17.11 -0.57
N LYS A 172 -22.89 -16.33 -1.53
CA LYS A 172 -22.32 -16.18 -2.87
C LYS A 172 -21.32 -15.03 -3.00
N LEU A 173 -21.33 -14.06 -2.08
CA LEU A 173 -20.42 -12.92 -2.11
C LEU A 173 -19.00 -13.40 -1.81
N ALA A 174 -18.13 -13.35 -2.82
CA ALA A 174 -16.79 -13.92 -2.75
C ALA A 174 -15.68 -12.87 -2.94
N ASP A 175 -15.96 -11.79 -3.68
CA ASP A 175 -14.94 -10.77 -4.02
C ASP A 175 -15.42 -9.38 -3.62
N ILE A 176 -14.69 -8.73 -2.69
CA ILE A 176 -14.95 -7.35 -2.28
C ILE A 176 -13.68 -6.52 -2.47
N ASN A 177 -13.71 -5.53 -3.36
CA ASN A 177 -12.62 -4.58 -3.51
C ASN A 177 -12.86 -3.30 -2.70
N LEU A 178 -12.14 -3.14 -1.60
CA LEU A 178 -12.12 -1.96 -0.74
C LEU A 178 -10.77 -1.22 -0.79
N SER A 179 -9.98 -1.39 -1.85
CA SER A 179 -8.67 -0.74 -1.96
C SER A 179 -8.76 0.78 -2.09
N VAL A 180 -7.72 1.49 -1.65
CA VAL A 180 -7.60 2.97 -1.77
C VAL A 180 -8.78 3.73 -1.10
N ASN A 181 -9.16 3.33 0.11
CA ASN A 181 -10.35 3.87 0.78
C ASN A 181 -10.09 4.65 2.08
N ALA A 182 -8.81 4.86 2.41
CA ALA A 182 -8.38 5.52 3.64
C ALA A 182 -8.96 4.86 4.91
N ILE A 183 -9.06 3.53 4.93
CA ILE A 183 -9.61 2.76 6.05
C ILE A 183 -8.74 2.88 7.31
N GLY A 184 -7.41 2.94 7.16
CA GLY A 184 -6.47 2.99 8.27
C GLY A 184 -6.36 1.68 9.07
N HIS A 185 -5.48 1.68 10.08
CA HIS A 185 -5.12 0.47 10.85
C HIS A 185 -6.33 -0.16 11.53
N ILE A 186 -7.11 0.65 12.24
CA ILE A 186 -8.25 0.18 13.04
C ILE A 186 -9.28 -0.54 12.17
N GLY A 187 -9.66 0.05 11.03
CA GLY A 187 -10.62 -0.56 10.13
C GLY A 187 -10.10 -1.82 9.45
N ILE A 188 -8.81 -1.88 9.11
CA ILE A 188 -8.18 -3.08 8.55
C ILE A 188 -8.14 -4.21 9.59
N THR A 189 -7.76 -3.92 10.84
CA THR A 189 -7.75 -4.92 11.91
C THR A 189 -9.15 -5.48 12.16
N ARG A 190 -10.18 -4.63 12.16
CA ARG A 190 -11.57 -5.06 12.31
C ARG A 190 -12.03 -5.95 11.15
N LEU A 191 -11.76 -5.55 9.91
CA LEU A 191 -12.07 -6.40 8.74
C LEU A 191 -11.36 -7.75 8.80
N ALA A 192 -10.10 -7.78 9.25
CA ALA A 192 -9.35 -9.02 9.42
C ALA A 192 -9.96 -9.91 10.52
N GLN A 193 -10.40 -9.32 11.64
CA GLN A 193 -11.13 -10.03 12.69
C GLN A 193 -12.45 -10.61 12.17
N SER A 194 -13.25 -9.80 11.46
CA SER A 194 -14.49 -10.26 10.84
C SER A 194 -14.30 -11.44 9.87
N LEU A 195 -13.21 -11.44 9.09
CA LEU A 195 -12.86 -12.56 8.21
C LEU A 195 -12.40 -13.80 8.98
N ALA A 196 -11.67 -13.63 10.08
CA ALA A 196 -11.28 -14.73 10.95
C ALA A 196 -12.50 -15.39 11.61
N ASP A 197 -13.41 -14.57 12.16
CA ASP A 197 -14.66 -15.04 12.76
C ASP A 197 -15.52 -15.80 11.75
N ARG A 198 -15.64 -15.30 10.51
CA ARG A 198 -16.36 -16.00 9.43
C ARG A 198 -15.74 -17.36 9.13
N LYS A 199 -14.41 -17.44 9.07
CA LYS A 199 -13.69 -18.68 8.81
C LYS A 199 -13.89 -19.70 9.93
N GLU A 200 -13.89 -19.27 11.18
CA GLU A 200 -14.13 -20.15 12.35
C GLU A 200 -15.55 -20.72 12.35
N ARG A 201 -16.54 -19.97 11.86
CA ARG A 201 -17.92 -20.43 11.70
C ARG A 201 -18.14 -21.34 10.48
N GLY A 202 -17.09 -21.64 9.71
CA GLY A 202 -17.19 -22.48 8.51
C GLY A 202 -17.80 -21.77 7.29
N GLY A 203 -17.80 -20.44 7.27
CA GLY A 203 -18.31 -19.67 6.12
C GLY A 203 -17.48 -19.87 4.85
N GLY A 204 -18.10 -19.67 3.68
CA GLY A 204 -17.44 -19.75 2.39
C GLY A 204 -16.24 -18.80 2.23
N SER A 205 -15.34 -19.14 1.29
CA SER A 205 -14.15 -18.34 1.00
C SER A 205 -14.53 -16.97 0.45
N MET A 206 -14.07 -15.92 1.12
CA MET A 206 -14.28 -14.53 0.72
C MET A 206 -12.93 -13.80 0.70
N ILE A 207 -12.70 -13.05 -0.37
CA ILE A 207 -11.50 -12.25 -0.58
C ILE A 207 -11.89 -10.78 -0.48
N ILE A 208 -11.22 -10.05 0.39
CA ILE A 208 -11.37 -8.59 0.51
C ILE A 208 -10.05 -7.92 0.17
N ASP A 209 -10.01 -7.20 -0.95
CA ASP A 209 -8.86 -6.38 -1.32
C ASP A 209 -8.88 -5.08 -0.50
N ILE A 210 -7.92 -4.95 0.42
CA ILE A 210 -7.74 -3.80 1.31
C ILE A 210 -6.46 -3.02 0.99
N GLU A 211 -5.87 -3.19 -0.20
CA GLU A 211 -4.61 -2.53 -0.56
C GLU A 211 -4.69 -1.00 -0.47
N ALA A 212 -3.56 -0.37 -0.17
CA ALA A 212 -3.39 1.09 -0.13
C ALA A 212 -4.34 1.85 0.82
N ASN A 213 -4.71 1.24 1.94
CA ASN A 213 -5.57 1.86 2.96
C ASN A 213 -4.83 2.52 4.14
N MET A 214 -3.54 2.23 4.30
CA MET A 214 -2.69 2.69 5.41
C MET A 214 -1.98 4.01 5.09
N ILE A 215 -2.70 4.99 4.56
CA ILE A 215 -2.13 6.23 3.98
C ILE A 215 -1.23 6.95 4.99
N LEU A 216 -1.71 7.19 6.22
CA LEU A 216 -0.92 7.89 7.24
C LEU A 216 0.39 7.16 7.54
N GLN A 217 0.35 5.84 7.70
CA GLN A 217 1.53 5.05 8.01
C GLN A 217 2.55 5.10 6.86
N GLU A 218 2.09 4.94 5.61
CA GLU A 218 2.97 5.01 4.43
C GLU A 218 3.58 6.41 4.26
N VAL A 219 2.80 7.47 4.52
CA VAL A 219 3.31 8.85 4.50
C VAL A 219 4.35 9.06 5.60
N MET A 220 4.08 8.64 6.83
CA MET A 220 5.04 8.78 7.94
C MET A 220 6.32 8.00 7.67
N ASN A 221 6.22 6.77 7.14
CA ASN A 221 7.38 5.97 6.74
C ASN A 221 8.21 6.65 5.66
N ALA A 222 7.57 7.22 4.63
CA ALA A 222 8.24 7.95 3.56
C ALA A 222 8.92 9.22 4.07
N VAL A 223 8.27 9.96 4.97
CA VAL A 223 8.80 11.20 5.57
C VAL A 223 10.00 10.93 6.47
N THR A 224 9.94 9.92 7.35
CA THR A 224 11.05 9.64 8.28
C THR A 224 12.34 9.31 7.53
N HIS A 225 12.29 8.43 6.53
CA HIS A 225 13.46 8.15 5.70
C HIS A 225 13.75 9.24 4.67
N GLY A 226 12.75 10.05 4.27
CA GLY A 226 12.97 11.24 3.44
C GLY A 226 13.82 12.30 4.15
N VAL A 227 13.62 12.49 5.46
CA VAL A 227 14.55 13.27 6.31
C VAL A 227 15.93 12.62 6.32
N GLY A 228 16.00 11.29 6.40
CA GLY A 228 17.23 10.51 6.26
C GLY A 228 18.00 10.81 4.97
N ILE A 229 17.33 10.99 3.82
CA ILE A 229 17.97 11.40 2.56
C ILE A 229 18.68 12.75 2.72
N ILE A 230 18.02 13.75 3.30
CA ILE A 230 18.59 15.10 3.48
C ILE A 230 19.82 15.02 4.39
N LEU A 231 19.71 14.33 5.53
CA LEU A 231 20.83 14.13 6.46
C LEU A 231 21.97 13.36 5.79
N CYS A 232 21.66 12.34 4.99
CA CYS A 232 22.65 11.55 4.25
C CYS A 232 23.37 12.39 3.19
N LEU A 233 22.68 13.29 2.49
CA LEU A 233 23.33 14.18 1.51
C LEU A 233 24.31 15.14 2.19
N ILE A 234 23.92 15.72 3.33
CA ILE A 234 24.80 16.58 4.13
C ILE A 234 25.99 15.77 4.66
N GLY A 235 25.72 14.60 5.25
CA GLY A 235 26.75 13.71 5.80
C GLY A 235 27.70 13.16 4.75
N ALA A 236 27.21 12.81 3.55
CA ALA A 236 28.03 12.37 2.43
C ALA A 236 28.91 13.52 1.91
N PHE A 237 28.35 14.71 1.75
CA PHE A 237 29.11 15.88 1.29
C PHE A 237 30.26 16.22 2.26
N THR A 238 29.98 16.28 3.56
CA THR A 238 30.99 16.60 4.58
C THR A 238 32.01 15.48 4.76
N LEU A 239 31.59 14.22 4.79
CA LEU A 239 32.48 13.06 4.91
C LEU A 239 33.41 12.94 3.68
N MET A 240 32.86 13.07 2.47
CA MET A 240 33.66 13.04 1.25
C MET A 240 34.61 14.24 1.17
N GLY A 241 34.16 15.43 1.57
CA GLY A 241 35.00 16.63 1.65
C GLY A 241 36.21 16.41 2.56
N LYS A 242 35.99 15.89 3.78
CA LYS A 242 37.05 15.56 4.73
C LYS A 242 37.97 14.46 4.21
N SER A 243 37.42 13.39 3.61
CA SER A 243 38.20 12.24 3.13
C SER A 243 39.26 12.59 2.07
N ARG A 244 39.13 13.73 1.37
CA ARG A 244 40.10 14.18 0.34
C ARG A 244 41.50 14.42 0.88
N ALA A 245 41.64 14.69 2.17
CA ALA A 245 42.94 14.87 2.82
C ALA A 245 43.65 13.53 3.15
N TYR A 246 42.96 12.41 2.92
CA TYR A 246 43.40 11.07 3.31
C TYR A 246 43.64 10.19 2.08
N SER A 247 44.13 8.96 2.32
CA SER A 247 44.50 8.00 1.30
C SER A 247 43.36 7.69 0.31
N PHE A 248 43.71 7.24 -0.89
CA PHE A 248 42.72 6.81 -1.88
C PHE A 248 41.83 5.68 -1.37
N LEU A 249 42.37 4.79 -0.54
CA LEU A 249 41.61 3.73 0.13
C LEU A 249 40.55 4.31 1.05
N ALA A 250 40.91 5.25 1.93
CA ALA A 250 39.97 5.92 2.82
C ALA A 250 38.84 6.63 2.06
N GLN A 251 39.17 7.34 0.97
CA GLN A 251 38.19 7.98 0.10
C GLN A 251 37.20 6.98 -0.52
N ARG A 252 37.68 5.81 -0.97
CA ARG A 252 36.84 4.74 -1.52
C ARG A 252 35.94 4.12 -0.45
N CYS A 253 36.45 3.89 0.76
CA CYS A 253 35.66 3.37 1.87
C CYS A 253 34.54 4.34 2.29
N CYS A 254 34.85 5.63 2.42
CA CYS A 254 33.86 6.66 2.72
C CYS A 254 32.81 6.81 1.61
N LEU A 255 33.20 6.69 0.34
CA LEU A 255 32.26 6.71 -0.77
C LEU A 255 31.32 5.52 -0.71
N MET A 256 31.84 4.31 -0.50
CA MET A 256 31.03 3.10 -0.45
C MET A 256 29.97 3.19 0.67
N TYR A 257 30.36 3.64 1.85
CA TYR A 257 29.44 3.87 2.97
C TYR A 257 28.40 4.95 2.68
N SER A 258 28.82 6.07 2.08
CA SER A 258 27.89 7.16 1.72
C SER A 258 26.87 6.72 0.67
N CYS A 259 27.30 5.96 -0.33
CA CYS A 259 26.42 5.41 -1.36
C CYS A 259 25.44 4.38 -0.80
N SER A 260 25.86 3.54 0.16
CA SER A 260 24.97 2.56 0.77
C SER A 260 23.88 3.20 1.63
N LEU A 261 24.21 4.23 2.41
CA LEU A 261 23.23 5.04 3.14
C LEU A 261 22.23 5.72 2.20
N LEU A 262 22.72 6.35 1.13
CA LEU A 262 21.85 7.04 0.17
C LEU A 262 20.92 6.04 -0.55
N CYS A 263 21.45 4.86 -0.91
CA CYS A 263 20.67 3.78 -1.52
C CYS A 263 19.53 3.33 -0.60
N LEU A 264 19.80 3.08 0.68
CA LEU A 264 18.79 2.72 1.68
C LEU A 264 17.68 3.76 1.79
N TYR A 265 18.04 5.01 2.09
CA TYR A 265 17.04 6.03 2.35
C TYR A 265 16.21 6.36 1.11
N ILE A 266 16.82 6.39 -0.08
CA ILE A 266 16.07 6.58 -1.33
C ILE A 266 15.13 5.40 -1.59
N ALA A 267 15.63 4.16 -1.52
CA ALA A 267 14.82 2.98 -1.80
C ALA A 267 13.61 2.90 -0.86
N SER A 268 13.82 3.15 0.43
CA SER A 268 12.76 3.13 1.44
C SER A 268 11.75 4.25 1.26
N THR A 269 12.20 5.49 1.03
CA THR A 269 11.29 6.61 0.76
C THR A 269 10.43 6.34 -0.47
N LEU A 270 11.01 5.82 -1.55
CA LEU A 270 10.25 5.52 -2.78
C LEU A 270 9.28 4.35 -2.59
N TYR A 271 9.68 3.29 -1.88
CA TYR A 271 8.81 2.16 -1.56
C TYR A 271 7.52 2.61 -0.86
N HIS A 272 7.66 3.43 0.17
CA HIS A 272 6.51 3.95 0.91
C HIS A 272 5.74 5.06 0.16
N SER A 273 6.42 5.86 -0.67
CA SER A 273 5.76 6.91 -1.47
C SER A 273 4.85 6.32 -2.54
N PHE A 274 5.20 5.17 -3.12
CA PHE A 274 4.42 4.52 -4.17
C PHE A 274 3.41 3.49 -3.64
N PHE A 275 3.00 3.58 -2.38
CA PHE A 275 2.13 2.60 -1.72
C PHE A 275 0.79 2.32 -2.44
N ALA A 276 0.30 3.26 -3.26
CA ALA A 276 -0.93 3.14 -4.04
C ALA A 276 -0.76 2.51 -5.43
N LEU A 277 0.48 2.29 -5.89
CA LEU A 277 0.80 1.75 -7.20
C LEU A 277 1.34 0.32 -7.07
N LYS A 278 0.47 -0.69 -7.09
CA LYS A 278 0.81 -2.11 -6.80
C LYS A 278 2.11 -2.61 -7.46
N ASN A 279 2.23 -2.47 -8.78
CA ASN A 279 3.40 -2.95 -9.52
C ASN A 279 4.67 -2.15 -9.19
N THR A 280 4.55 -0.83 -9.05
CA THR A 280 5.66 0.05 -8.69
C THR A 280 6.13 -0.23 -7.26
N LYS A 281 5.20 -0.32 -6.31
CA LYS A 281 5.45 -0.67 -4.91
C LYS A 281 6.21 -1.99 -4.80
N PHE A 282 5.82 -2.98 -5.61
CA PHE A 282 6.50 -4.27 -5.63
C PHE A 282 7.98 -4.17 -6.04
N VAL A 283 8.30 -3.42 -7.10
CA VAL A 283 9.70 -3.23 -7.52
C VAL A 283 10.50 -2.52 -6.42
N PHE A 284 9.95 -1.44 -5.85
CA PHE A 284 10.64 -0.70 -4.79
C PHE A 284 10.72 -1.48 -3.48
N SER A 285 9.83 -2.45 -3.21
CA SER A 285 9.96 -3.31 -2.05
C SER A 285 11.20 -4.18 -2.16
N ILE A 286 11.51 -4.73 -3.35
CA ILE A 286 12.73 -5.50 -3.59
C ILE A 286 13.95 -4.61 -3.33
N LEU A 287 13.95 -3.38 -3.85
CA LEU A 287 15.05 -2.43 -3.67
C LEU A 287 15.23 -2.03 -2.21
N ASP A 288 14.15 -1.76 -1.48
CA ASP A 288 14.18 -1.35 -0.08
C ASP A 288 14.76 -2.45 0.82
N HIS A 289 14.26 -3.68 0.70
CA HIS A 289 14.82 -4.82 1.45
C HIS A 289 16.27 -5.11 1.05
N SER A 290 16.60 -5.02 -0.24
CA SER A 290 17.98 -5.20 -0.73
C SER A 290 18.93 -4.15 -0.16
N ALA A 291 18.48 -2.91 0.00
CA ALA A 291 19.32 -1.82 0.47
C ALA A 291 19.74 -1.98 1.95
N ILE A 292 19.01 -2.75 2.75
CA ILE A 292 19.43 -3.10 4.13
C ILE A 292 20.72 -3.92 4.10
N TYR A 293 20.82 -4.93 3.22
CA TYR A 293 22.04 -5.71 3.04
C TYR A 293 23.23 -4.84 2.60
N ILE A 294 22.98 -3.97 1.63
CA ILE A 294 23.99 -3.04 1.08
C ILE A 294 24.46 -2.07 2.16
N LEU A 295 23.54 -1.54 2.98
CA LEU A 295 23.89 -0.68 4.11
C LEU A 295 24.78 -1.41 5.11
N ILE A 296 24.43 -2.64 5.52
CA ILE A 296 25.21 -3.40 6.50
C ILE A 296 26.62 -3.65 5.97
N ALA A 297 26.79 -4.12 4.73
CA ALA A 297 28.13 -4.32 4.17
C ALA A 297 28.89 -2.99 3.97
N GLY A 298 28.20 -1.95 3.52
CA GLY A 298 28.77 -0.62 3.30
C GLY A 298 29.22 0.06 4.61
N SER A 299 28.50 -0.12 5.72
CA SER A 299 28.84 0.48 7.01
C SER A 299 30.12 -0.10 7.60
N TYR A 300 30.40 -1.39 7.40
CA TYR A 300 31.64 -2.03 7.83
C TYR A 300 32.87 -1.59 7.02
N THR A 301 32.67 -1.16 5.78
CA THR A 301 33.75 -0.85 4.83
C THR A 301 34.76 0.18 5.36
N PRO A 302 34.37 1.34 5.92
CA PRO A 302 35.33 2.27 6.53
C PRO A 302 35.96 1.72 7.82
N PHE A 303 35.19 1.08 8.71
CA PHE A 303 35.75 0.54 9.96
C PHE A 303 36.82 -0.51 9.73
N LEU A 304 36.62 -1.42 8.77
CA LEU A 304 37.58 -2.48 8.49
C LEU A 304 38.67 -2.05 7.50
N GLY A 305 38.29 -1.32 6.45
CA GLY A 305 39.23 -0.92 5.38
C GLY A 305 40.26 0.10 5.83
N ILE A 306 39.87 1.08 6.66
CA ILE A 306 40.78 2.14 7.12
C ILE A 306 41.58 1.67 8.34
N THR A 307 40.90 1.11 9.36
CA THR A 307 41.54 0.72 10.64
C THR A 307 42.56 -0.41 10.48
N PHE A 308 42.42 -1.27 9.46
CA PHE A 308 43.32 -2.40 9.19
C PHE A 308 44.11 -2.24 7.89
N ALA A 309 44.30 -1.02 7.39
CA ALA A 309 45.02 -0.77 6.14
C ALA A 309 46.45 -1.33 6.13
N ASP A 310 47.15 -1.31 7.26
CA ASP A 310 48.51 -1.87 7.48
C ASP A 310 48.54 -3.40 7.55
N LYS A 311 47.44 -4.04 7.99
CA LYS A 311 47.30 -5.50 8.11
C LYS A 311 45.99 -5.96 7.44
N PRO A 312 45.92 -5.89 6.10
CA PRO A 312 44.67 -5.95 5.38
C PRO A 312 44.00 -7.33 5.40
N ILE A 313 44.74 -8.40 5.69
CA ILE A 313 44.26 -9.78 5.60
C ILE A 313 42.92 -9.96 6.32
N PHE A 314 42.87 -9.58 7.60
CA PHE A 314 41.66 -9.73 8.41
C PHE A 314 40.49 -8.87 7.88
N GLY A 315 40.75 -7.58 7.64
CA GLY A 315 39.73 -6.64 7.15
C GLY A 315 39.16 -7.05 5.79
N VAL A 316 40.01 -7.49 4.87
CA VAL A 316 39.62 -7.93 3.52
C VAL A 316 38.78 -9.21 3.57
N TYR A 317 39.16 -10.22 4.35
CA TYR A 317 38.37 -11.45 4.45
C TYR A 317 36.99 -11.19 5.08
N MET A 318 36.93 -10.38 6.13
CA MET A 318 35.66 -10.03 6.77
C MET A 318 34.77 -9.20 5.84
N LEU A 319 35.33 -8.23 5.10
CA LEU A 319 34.59 -7.48 4.09
C LEU A 319 34.11 -8.38 2.95
N ALA A 320 34.95 -9.27 2.44
CA ALA A 320 34.56 -10.23 1.40
C ALA A 320 33.41 -11.13 1.86
N PHE A 321 33.45 -11.60 3.11
CA PHE A 321 32.36 -12.34 3.73
C PHE A 321 31.06 -11.51 3.78
N LEU A 322 31.11 -10.27 4.28
CA LEU A 322 29.94 -9.40 4.37
C LEU A 322 29.36 -9.05 3.01
N TRP A 323 30.19 -8.75 2.02
CA TRP A 323 29.75 -8.45 0.66
C TRP A 323 29.20 -9.69 -0.05
N LEU A 324 29.73 -10.88 0.22
CA LEU A 324 29.15 -12.15 -0.25
C LEU A 324 27.77 -12.40 0.37
N CYS A 325 27.63 -12.22 1.69
CA CYS A 325 26.34 -12.30 2.37
C CYS A 325 25.35 -11.27 1.82
N CYS A 326 25.80 -10.04 1.56
CA CYS A 326 25.02 -8.99 0.92
C CYS A 326 24.54 -9.44 -0.47
N PHE A 327 25.43 -9.96 -1.30
CA PHE A 327 25.09 -10.46 -2.63
C PHE A 327 24.02 -11.56 -2.55
N CYS A 328 24.22 -12.58 -1.70
CA CYS A 328 23.25 -13.65 -1.47
C CYS A 328 21.89 -13.12 -0.98
N GLY A 329 21.90 -12.14 -0.07
CA GLY A 329 20.71 -11.46 0.43
C GLY A 329 19.94 -10.75 -0.68
N VAL A 330 20.62 -9.93 -1.48
CA VAL A 330 20.03 -9.21 -2.62
C VAL A 330 19.47 -10.18 -3.67
N MET A 331 20.19 -11.27 -3.98
CA MET A 331 19.69 -12.32 -4.90
C MET A 331 18.42 -12.98 -4.35
N THR A 332 18.37 -13.25 -3.05
CA THR A 332 17.18 -13.79 -2.40
C THR A 332 16.02 -12.81 -2.48
N GLU A 333 16.27 -11.52 -2.24
CA GLU A 333 15.25 -10.48 -2.33
C GLU A 333 14.66 -10.34 -3.74
N ALA A 334 15.53 -10.37 -4.76
CA ALA A 334 15.15 -10.18 -6.15
C ALA A 334 14.47 -11.40 -6.80
N PHE A 335 14.94 -12.62 -6.50
CA PHE A 335 14.52 -13.82 -7.23
C PHE A 335 13.62 -14.77 -6.42
N ALA A 336 13.76 -14.82 -5.08
CA ALA A 336 13.00 -15.74 -4.23
C ALA A 336 11.65 -15.16 -3.77
N ILE A 337 10.92 -14.50 -4.67
CA ILE A 337 9.71 -13.70 -4.36
C ILE A 337 8.63 -14.50 -3.62
N ASN A 338 8.40 -15.76 -4.01
CA ASN A 338 7.33 -16.60 -3.46
C ASN A 338 7.77 -17.47 -2.28
N TRP A 339 8.95 -17.24 -1.71
CA TRP A 339 9.46 -18.07 -0.61
C TRP A 339 8.79 -17.71 0.72
N LYS A 340 7.98 -18.63 1.26
CA LYS A 340 7.21 -18.44 2.51
C LYS A 340 8.05 -18.00 3.72
N HIS A 341 9.30 -18.44 3.81
CA HIS A 341 10.19 -18.15 4.94
C HIS A 341 11.10 -16.94 4.72
N LYS A 342 10.97 -16.27 3.57
CA LYS A 342 11.83 -15.14 3.17
C LYS A 342 11.96 -14.08 4.24
N SER A 343 10.85 -13.55 4.77
CA SER A 343 10.89 -12.48 5.79
C SER A 343 11.68 -12.86 7.05
N LYS A 344 11.51 -14.09 7.55
CA LYS A 344 12.26 -14.59 8.72
C LYS A 344 13.73 -14.78 8.38
N PHE A 345 14.02 -15.35 7.22
CA PHE A 345 15.39 -15.53 6.74
C PHE A 345 16.11 -14.20 6.60
N SER A 346 15.48 -13.20 5.96
CA SER A 346 16.09 -11.89 5.74
C SER A 346 16.40 -11.20 7.06
N LEU A 347 15.45 -11.19 8.01
CA LEU A 347 15.67 -10.64 9.35
C LEU A 347 16.83 -11.32 10.10
N THR A 348 16.90 -12.66 10.05
CA THR A 348 18.01 -13.42 10.66
C THR A 348 19.34 -13.04 10.02
N MET A 349 19.39 -12.92 8.69
CA MET A 349 20.60 -12.51 7.98
C MET A 349 21.01 -11.07 8.33
N TYR A 350 20.07 -10.13 8.41
CA TYR A 350 20.37 -8.74 8.81
C TYR A 350 21.03 -8.69 10.19
N LEU A 351 20.45 -9.42 11.15
CA LEU A 351 20.99 -9.48 12.51
C LEU A 351 22.33 -10.22 12.56
N ALA A 352 22.46 -11.36 11.88
CA ALA A 352 23.71 -12.12 11.84
C ALA A 352 24.86 -11.31 11.22
N MET A 353 24.61 -10.62 10.10
CA MET A 353 25.58 -9.73 9.48
C MET A 353 25.90 -8.54 10.40
N GLY A 354 24.88 -7.90 10.99
CA GLY A 354 25.06 -6.76 11.89
C GLY A 354 25.85 -7.09 13.16
N TRP A 355 25.62 -8.26 13.76
CA TRP A 355 26.30 -8.71 14.98
C TRP A 355 27.66 -9.36 14.72
N SER A 356 27.99 -9.66 13.46
CA SER A 356 29.31 -10.19 13.11
C SER A 356 30.48 -9.27 13.54
N ALA A 357 30.23 -7.97 13.74
CA ALA A 357 31.16 -7.01 14.34
C ALA A 357 31.68 -7.44 15.72
N MET A 358 30.92 -8.22 16.50
CA MET A 358 31.40 -8.72 17.79
C MET A 358 32.66 -9.60 17.64
N SER A 359 32.79 -10.31 16.52
CA SER A 359 34.01 -11.09 16.24
C SER A 359 35.24 -10.22 15.99
N CYS A 360 35.03 -8.99 15.51
CA CYS A 360 36.07 -8.01 15.20
C CYS A 360 36.30 -7.00 16.32
N LEU A 361 35.41 -6.98 17.33
CA LEU A 361 35.39 -5.95 18.36
C LEU A 361 36.68 -5.91 19.20
N PRO A 362 37.30 -7.05 19.60
CA PRO A 362 38.58 -7.02 20.30
C PRO A 362 39.67 -6.32 19.49
N GLN A 363 39.86 -6.69 18.23
CA GLN A 363 40.87 -6.12 17.35
C GLN A 363 40.60 -4.64 17.03
N LEU A 364 39.32 -4.29 16.87
CA LEU A 364 38.90 -2.89 16.70
C LEU A 364 39.18 -2.06 17.95
N SER A 365 38.99 -2.61 19.15
CA SER A 365 39.21 -1.90 20.42
C SER A 365 40.67 -1.60 20.72
N GLU A 366 41.61 -2.38 20.17
CA GLU A 366 43.04 -2.13 20.28
C GLU A 366 43.52 -0.96 19.41
N ARG A 367 42.77 -0.64 18.34
CA ARG A 367 43.18 0.32 17.30
C ARG A 367 42.36 1.61 17.27
N MET A 368 41.13 1.57 17.79
CA MET A 368 40.24 2.72 17.79
C MET A 368 40.15 3.35 19.19
N PRO A 369 40.01 4.68 19.28
CA PRO A 369 39.79 5.34 20.56
C PRO A 369 38.48 4.87 21.21
N PRO A 370 38.38 4.84 22.55
CA PRO A 370 37.20 4.34 23.26
C PRO A 370 35.89 4.98 22.81
N ASN A 371 35.90 6.30 22.53
CA ASN A 371 34.72 7.02 22.06
C ASN A 371 34.19 6.49 20.71
N ALA A 372 35.08 6.06 19.81
CA ALA A 372 34.68 5.45 18.54
C ALA A 372 34.01 4.09 18.76
N ILE A 373 34.54 3.29 19.69
CA ILE A 373 33.95 2.00 20.09
C ILE A 373 32.57 2.20 20.72
N THR A 374 32.43 3.20 21.60
CA THR A 374 31.13 3.55 22.19
C THR A 374 30.11 3.92 21.11
N LEU A 375 30.48 4.76 20.14
CA LEU A 375 29.59 5.12 19.04
C LEU A 375 29.25 3.93 18.13
N LEU A 376 30.20 3.03 17.87
CA LEU A 376 29.96 1.79 17.13
C LEU A 376 28.92 0.91 17.83
N ILE A 377 29.06 0.71 19.14
CA ILE A 377 28.13 -0.06 19.98
C ILE A 377 26.76 0.61 20.03
N LEU A 378 26.69 1.91 20.31
CA LEU A 378 25.43 2.66 20.33
C LEU A 378 24.72 2.60 18.98
N GLY A 379 25.47 2.65 17.87
CA GLY A 379 24.90 2.46 16.54
C GLY A 379 24.33 1.05 16.32
N GLY A 380 25.07 0.01 16.72
CA GLY A 380 24.62 -1.39 16.63
C GLY A 380 23.39 -1.68 17.50
N LEU A 381 23.35 -1.10 18.71
CA LEU A 381 22.17 -1.13 19.58
C LEU A 381 21.00 -0.37 18.96
N GLY A 382 21.24 0.79 18.35
CA GLY A 382 20.23 1.54 17.59
C GLY A 382 19.53 0.67 16.56
N TYR A 383 20.29 -0.05 15.72
CA TYR A 383 19.70 -0.99 14.75
C TYR A 383 18.96 -2.16 15.41
N THR A 384 19.48 -2.72 16.50
CA THR A 384 18.88 -3.91 17.14
C THR A 384 17.61 -3.57 17.94
N CYS A 385 17.62 -2.46 18.68
CA CYS A 385 16.51 -2.01 19.51
C CYS A 385 15.27 -1.61 18.70
N GLY A 386 15.42 -1.31 17.42
CA GLY A 386 14.29 -1.08 16.54
C GLY A 386 13.53 -2.38 16.18
N VAL A 387 14.18 -3.55 16.20
CA VAL A 387 13.63 -4.80 15.65
C VAL A 387 12.29 -5.21 16.28
N PRO A 388 12.07 -5.05 17.60
CA PRO A 388 10.78 -5.32 18.21
C PRO A 388 9.62 -4.54 17.56
N PHE A 389 9.84 -3.28 17.17
CA PHE A 389 8.82 -2.48 16.47
C PHE A 389 8.61 -3.01 15.05
N PHE A 390 9.68 -3.33 14.33
CA PHE A 390 9.59 -3.93 12.99
C PHE A 390 8.78 -5.25 13.00
N VAL A 391 9.02 -6.12 13.99
CA VAL A 391 8.34 -7.42 14.10
C VAL A 391 6.89 -7.28 14.57
N ARG A 392 6.62 -6.38 15.53
CA ARG A 392 5.26 -6.13 16.04
C ARG A 392 4.34 -5.56 14.95
N ASN A 393 4.86 -4.64 14.14
CA ASN A 393 4.18 -4.09 12.96
C ASN A 393 2.76 -3.55 13.23
N ASN A 394 2.53 -2.94 14.39
CA ASN A 394 1.29 -2.20 14.68
C ASN A 394 1.33 -0.81 14.02
N ASN A 395 0.26 -0.03 14.23
CA ASN A 395 0.16 1.34 13.75
C ASN A 395 1.41 2.19 14.07
N LEU A 396 2.05 2.71 13.03
CA LEU A 396 3.28 3.54 13.07
C LEU A 396 4.56 2.85 13.58
N ASP A 397 4.52 1.56 13.95
CA ASP A 397 5.73 0.86 14.43
C ASP A 397 6.86 0.87 13.41
N HIS A 398 6.50 0.75 12.13
CA HIS A 398 7.48 0.82 11.05
C HIS A 398 8.16 2.20 10.96
N SER A 399 7.44 3.28 11.27
CA SER A 399 8.02 4.62 11.33
C SER A 399 8.96 4.76 12.54
N ILE A 400 8.65 4.10 13.66
CA ILE A 400 9.54 4.05 14.83
C ILE A 400 10.81 3.26 14.49
N TRP A 401 10.69 2.14 13.79
CA TRP A 401 11.81 1.38 13.23
C TRP A 401 12.73 2.27 12.38
N HIS A 402 12.17 3.09 11.49
CA HIS A 402 12.93 4.04 10.67
C HIS A 402 13.75 5.02 11.51
N CYS A 403 13.17 5.54 12.61
CA CYS A 403 13.90 6.42 13.51
C CYS A 403 15.10 5.73 14.17
N PHE A 404 14.97 4.46 14.56
CA PHE A 404 16.08 3.67 15.11
C PHE A 404 17.18 3.40 14.08
N VAL A 405 16.82 3.05 12.85
CA VAL A 405 17.77 2.88 11.72
C VAL A 405 18.54 4.18 11.45
N MET A 406 17.85 5.31 11.49
CA MET A 406 18.46 6.63 11.33
C MET A 406 19.39 7.00 12.49
N ALA A 407 18.99 6.75 13.74
CA ALA A 407 19.87 6.95 14.89
C ALA A 407 21.13 6.09 14.82
N GLY A 408 21.00 4.81 14.43
CA GLY A 408 22.13 3.90 14.22
C GLY A 408 23.10 4.42 13.16
N SER A 409 22.55 4.90 12.03
CA SER A 409 23.33 5.49 10.94
C SER A 409 24.08 6.75 11.37
N ILE A 410 23.45 7.62 12.16
CA ILE A 410 24.09 8.84 12.69
C ILE A 410 25.29 8.49 13.59
N PHE A 411 25.14 7.54 14.52
CA PHE A 411 26.25 7.15 15.39
C PHE A 411 27.42 6.55 14.61
N HIS A 412 27.15 5.67 13.65
CA HIS A 412 28.18 5.11 12.77
C HIS A 412 28.85 6.19 11.91
N TRP A 413 28.08 7.13 11.37
CA TRP A 413 28.63 8.24 10.59
C TRP A 413 29.55 9.12 11.44
N ILE A 414 29.15 9.49 12.66
CA ILE A 414 29.98 10.27 13.59
C ILE A 414 31.26 9.50 13.92
N ALA A 415 31.17 8.21 14.20
CA ALA A 415 32.34 7.36 14.47
C ALA A 415 33.34 7.39 13.31
N VAL A 416 32.84 7.24 12.07
CA VAL A 416 33.68 7.26 10.88
C VAL A 416 34.31 8.64 10.65
N TYR A 417 33.50 9.68 10.69
CA TYR A 417 33.93 11.05 10.41
C TYR A 417 34.93 11.60 11.44
N ALA A 418 34.66 11.39 12.73
CA ALA A 418 35.42 11.99 13.82
C ALA A 418 36.64 11.15 14.25
N TYR A 419 36.61 9.83 14.06
CA TYR A 419 37.64 8.94 14.61
C TYR A 419 38.26 8.01 13.57
N VAL A 420 37.47 7.25 12.81
CA VAL A 420 38.03 6.22 11.91
C VAL A 420 38.89 6.83 10.81
N LEU A 421 38.46 7.92 10.19
CA LEU A 421 39.26 8.62 9.18
C LEU A 421 40.62 9.08 9.74
N GLU A 422 40.68 9.49 11.01
CA GLU A 422 41.91 9.93 11.65
C GLU A 422 42.91 8.79 11.90
N LEU A 423 42.53 7.52 11.66
CA LEU A 423 43.43 6.37 11.78
C LEU A 423 44.19 6.05 10.48
N ASP A 424 43.76 6.63 9.36
CA ASP A 424 44.43 6.45 8.07
C ASP A 424 45.89 6.90 8.15
N GLY A 425 46.81 6.01 7.76
CA GLY A 425 48.26 6.27 7.79
C GLY A 425 48.90 6.33 9.18
N LYS A 426 48.19 6.07 10.29
CA LYS A 426 48.79 6.05 11.64
C LYS A 426 49.56 4.77 11.97
N TRP A 427 49.32 3.71 11.22
CA TRP A 427 49.87 2.38 11.47
C TRP A 427 50.85 1.90 10.37
N THR A 428 51.16 2.79 9.43
CA THR A 428 52.26 2.68 8.47
C THR A 428 53.51 3.30 9.07
#